data_AF-A0A7C4WMH6-F1
#
_entry.id   AF-A0A7C4WMH6-F1
#
_cell.length_a   1.000
_cell.length_b   1.000
_cell.length_c   1.000
_cell.angle_alpha   90.00
_cell.angle_beta   90.00
_cell.angle_gamma   90.00
#
_symmetry.space_group_name_H-M   'P 1'
#
loop_
_entity.id
_entity.type
_entity.pdbx_description
1 polymer ?
#
loop_
_entity_poly.entity_id
_entity_poly.type
_entity_poly.pdbx_seq_one_letter_code
_entity_poly.pdbx_strand_id
1 'polypeptide(L)'
;MKDVTLLVMVGPMGAHPVERQMGRILRAAARETIQRIIDTGRVARVILAAPDREGLESLEELPLPLELDLDPGDRPFEFGARLTELIRRHRVSRLLYVGAGAAPLMSTAGWEAVLTAFAEIEVGLLTNNLHSSDWIAVAPAEVISAYPPRLPTDNAMAWVLHREAGLPARVWPRSTASLLDLDTPVDALIAAQHPQAPAALREAVARTGWDPSRVRRIQTLLRTPGSRLILAGRVPSWAWVALERHAQIWTRVFSEERGMQASARMHRGEVRSLVYAYLQT
;
A
#
# COMPACT_ATOMS: atom_id res chain seq x y z
N MET A 1 3.01 -18.78 -17.71
CA MET A 1 1.81 -18.14 -17.13
C MET A 1 1.86 -16.67 -17.49
N LYS A 2 1.16 -16.23 -18.55
CA LYS A 2 1.24 -14.89 -19.13
C LYS A 2 -0.13 -14.21 -19.20
N ASP A 3 -0.98 -14.42 -18.19
CA ASP A 3 -2.34 -13.87 -18.16
C ASP A 3 -2.62 -12.98 -16.94
N VAL A 4 -1.61 -12.76 -16.09
CA VAL A 4 -1.76 -11.85 -14.95
C VAL A 4 -1.73 -10.42 -15.48
N THR A 5 -2.79 -9.67 -15.22
CA THR A 5 -2.86 -8.23 -15.46
C THR A 5 -2.47 -7.50 -14.19
N LEU A 6 -1.45 -6.64 -14.27
CA LEU A 6 -1.16 -5.67 -13.22
C LEU A 6 -2.12 -4.48 -13.38
N LEU A 7 -2.81 -4.11 -12.32
CA LEU A 7 -3.62 -2.90 -12.26
C LEU A 7 -3.09 -2.00 -11.15
N VAL A 8 -2.80 -0.75 -11.49
CA VAL A 8 -2.39 0.28 -10.53
C VAL A 8 -3.33 1.46 -10.67
N MET A 9 -3.86 1.95 -9.54
CA MET A 9 -4.63 3.19 -9.48
C MET A 9 -3.79 4.27 -8.80
N VAL A 10 -3.67 5.42 -9.45
CA VAL A 10 -3.01 6.61 -8.89
C VAL A 10 -4.05 7.69 -8.63
N GLY A 11 -3.93 8.36 -7.48
CA GLY A 11 -4.79 9.49 -7.12
C GLY A 11 -4.36 10.81 -7.78
N PRO A 12 -5.18 11.87 -7.63
CA PRO A 12 -4.84 13.21 -8.12
C PRO A 12 -3.61 13.76 -7.39
N MET A 13 -2.95 14.77 -7.97
CA MET A 13 -1.83 15.45 -7.31
C MET A 13 -2.26 16.19 -6.01
N GLY A 14 -3.54 16.51 -5.85
CA GLY A 14 -4.05 17.28 -4.72
C GLY A 14 -3.84 18.78 -4.85
N ALA A 15 -4.55 19.55 -4.03
CA ALA A 15 -4.63 21.00 -4.14
C ALA A 15 -3.62 21.71 -3.21
N HIS A 16 -3.22 21.07 -2.12
CA HIS A 16 -2.24 21.63 -1.19
C HIS A 16 -0.79 21.34 -1.65
N PRO A 17 0.20 22.21 -1.40
CA PRO A 17 1.59 21.95 -1.77
C PRO A 17 2.15 20.62 -1.27
N VAL A 18 1.82 20.23 -0.02
CA VAL A 18 2.22 18.94 0.57
C VAL A 18 1.57 17.77 -0.17
N GLU A 19 0.30 17.89 -0.54
CA GLU A 19 -0.39 16.86 -1.33
C GLU A 19 0.27 16.73 -2.70
N ARG A 20 0.58 17.84 -3.39
CA ARG A 20 1.31 17.81 -4.67
C ARG A 20 2.69 17.18 -4.57
N GLN A 21 3.40 17.41 -3.46
CA GLN A 21 4.67 16.74 -3.20
C GLN A 21 4.48 15.24 -2.99
N MET A 22 3.48 14.83 -2.21
CA MET A 22 3.12 13.42 -2.02
C MET A 22 2.68 12.77 -3.33
N GLY A 23 1.85 13.42 -4.15
CA GLY A 23 1.38 12.91 -5.43
C GLY A 23 2.54 12.60 -6.39
N ARG A 24 3.59 13.43 -6.40
CA ARG A 24 4.83 13.17 -7.16
C ARG A 24 5.63 11.99 -6.58
N ILE A 25 5.73 11.89 -5.26
CA ILE A 25 6.39 10.75 -4.59
C ILE A 25 5.67 9.44 -4.92
N LEU A 26 4.34 9.43 -4.85
CA LEU A 26 3.51 8.26 -5.16
C LEU A 26 3.65 7.83 -6.62
N ARG A 27 3.66 8.78 -7.57
CA ARG A 27 3.91 8.46 -8.99
C ARG A 27 5.30 7.88 -9.23
N ALA A 28 6.33 8.43 -8.57
CA ALA A 28 7.68 7.87 -8.63
C ALA A 28 7.76 6.46 -8.02
N ALA A 29 7.11 6.23 -6.87
CA ALA A 29 7.03 4.92 -6.24
C ALA A 29 6.27 3.91 -7.12
N ALA A 30 5.11 4.29 -7.65
CA ALA A 30 4.31 3.48 -8.54
C ALA A 30 5.10 3.07 -9.79
N ARG A 31 5.84 3.99 -10.40
CA ARG A 31 6.70 3.69 -11.56
C ARG A 31 7.73 2.62 -11.26
N GLU A 32 8.44 2.77 -10.15
CA GLU A 32 9.47 1.80 -9.74
C GLU A 32 8.86 0.45 -9.40
N THR A 33 7.71 0.43 -8.74
CA THR A 33 6.95 -0.80 -8.45
C THR A 33 6.49 -1.48 -9.73
N ILE A 34 5.90 -0.74 -10.67
CA ILE A 34 5.47 -1.27 -11.98
C ILE A 34 6.67 -1.84 -12.73
N GLN A 35 7.77 -1.08 -12.87
CA GLN A 35 8.98 -1.55 -13.55
C GLN A 35 9.50 -2.85 -12.93
N ARG A 36 9.61 -2.94 -11.60
CA ARG A 36 10.05 -4.17 -10.93
C ARG A 36 9.12 -5.36 -11.17
N ILE A 37 7.82 -5.13 -11.26
CA ILE A 37 6.85 -6.19 -11.58
C ILE A 37 6.98 -6.60 -13.06
N ILE A 38 7.17 -5.64 -13.97
CA ILE A 38 7.44 -5.89 -15.40
C ILE A 38 8.69 -6.75 -15.56
N ASP A 39 9.77 -6.41 -14.85
CA ASP A 39 11.07 -7.09 -14.92
C ASP A 39 11.01 -8.56 -14.48
N THR A 40 9.94 -8.98 -13.79
CA THR A 40 9.71 -10.41 -13.49
C THR A 40 9.37 -11.22 -14.75
N GLY A 41 8.92 -10.58 -15.82
CA GLY A 41 8.42 -11.24 -17.03
C GLY A 41 7.14 -12.07 -16.83
N ARG A 42 6.45 -11.94 -15.69
CA ARG A 42 5.29 -12.77 -15.31
C ARG A 42 3.93 -12.09 -15.46
N VAL A 43 3.93 -10.79 -15.75
CA VAL A 43 2.71 -10.03 -16.07
C VAL A 43 2.56 -9.87 -17.58
N ALA A 44 1.33 -9.93 -18.06
CA ALA A 44 1.00 -9.87 -19.48
C ALA A 44 0.91 -8.43 -19.99
N ARG A 45 0.36 -7.56 -19.14
CA ARG A 45 0.05 -6.16 -19.43
C ARG A 45 -0.13 -5.38 -18.13
N VAL A 46 -0.12 -4.06 -18.27
CA VAL A 46 -0.35 -3.12 -17.16
C VAL A 46 -1.53 -2.22 -17.51
N ILE A 47 -2.48 -2.08 -16.59
CA ILE A 47 -3.52 -1.06 -16.64
C ILE A 47 -3.17 -0.02 -15.57
N LEU A 48 -2.91 1.21 -16.01
CA LEU A 48 -2.71 2.35 -15.14
C LEU A 48 -3.98 3.20 -15.17
N ALA A 49 -4.68 3.29 -14.04
CA ALA A 49 -5.86 4.13 -13.91
C ALA A 49 -5.54 5.40 -13.13
N ALA A 50 -5.98 6.55 -13.64
CA ALA A 50 -5.63 7.85 -13.11
C ALA A 50 -6.72 8.91 -13.40
N PRO A 51 -6.84 9.97 -12.57
CA PRO A 51 -7.78 11.04 -12.84
C PRO A 51 -7.38 11.95 -14.01
N ASP A 52 -6.07 12.04 -14.27
CA ASP A 52 -5.48 12.90 -15.30
C ASP A 52 -4.11 12.33 -15.74
N ARG A 53 -3.46 13.02 -16.69
CA ARG A 53 -2.11 12.68 -17.16
C ARG A 53 -0.99 13.36 -16.37
N GLU A 54 -1.31 14.20 -15.39
CA GLU A 54 -0.31 15.04 -14.73
C GLU A 54 0.75 14.17 -14.03
N GLY A 55 2.02 14.30 -14.43
CA GLY A 55 3.13 13.59 -13.80
C GLY A 55 3.21 12.10 -14.13
N LEU A 56 2.50 11.63 -15.17
CA LEU A 56 2.52 10.22 -15.60
C LEU A 56 3.45 9.96 -16.80
N GLU A 57 4.15 10.97 -17.30
CA GLU A 57 4.97 10.88 -18.52
C GLU A 57 6.00 9.74 -18.39
N SER A 58 6.66 9.67 -17.24
CA SER A 58 7.65 8.62 -16.95
C SER A 58 7.08 7.20 -16.81
N LEU A 59 5.77 7.07 -16.54
CA LEU A 59 5.08 5.78 -16.47
C LEU A 59 4.70 5.27 -17.85
N GLU A 60 4.36 6.18 -18.77
CA GLU A 60 3.98 5.82 -20.16
C GLU A 60 5.16 5.26 -20.98
N GLU A 61 6.40 5.50 -20.54
CA GLU A 61 7.64 5.02 -21.20
C GLU A 61 8.01 3.54 -20.89
N LEU A 62 7.23 2.82 -20.09
CA LEU A 62 7.57 1.48 -19.61
C LEU A 62 7.39 0.37 -20.69
N PRO A 63 8.23 -0.70 -20.69
CA PRO A 63 8.38 -1.61 -21.84
C PRO A 63 7.33 -2.75 -21.98
N LEU A 64 6.05 -2.53 -21.64
CA LEU A 64 4.95 -3.48 -21.87
C LEU A 64 3.76 -2.79 -22.54
N PRO A 65 2.73 -3.53 -23.02
CA PRO A 65 1.43 -2.92 -23.27
C PRO A 65 0.91 -2.33 -21.96
N LEU A 66 1.18 -1.04 -21.78
CA LEU A 66 0.67 -0.21 -20.72
C LEU A 66 -0.53 0.55 -21.28
N GLU A 67 -1.68 0.31 -20.68
CA GLU A 67 -2.93 0.97 -21.03
C GLU A 67 -3.23 2.00 -19.94
N LEU A 68 -3.13 3.29 -20.31
CA LEU A 68 -3.61 4.38 -19.45
C LEU A 68 -5.12 4.51 -19.61
N ASP A 69 -5.86 4.30 -18.53
CA ASP A 69 -7.32 4.42 -18.48
C ASP A 69 -7.70 5.59 -17.55
N LEU A 70 -8.13 6.71 -18.13
CA LEU A 70 -8.48 7.89 -17.34
C LEU A 70 -9.84 7.71 -16.65
N ASP A 71 -9.94 8.23 -15.43
CA ASP A 71 -11.18 8.21 -14.67
C ASP A 71 -12.27 9.04 -15.37
N PRO A 72 -13.53 8.59 -15.36
CA PRO A 72 -14.64 9.36 -15.91
C PRO A 72 -14.79 10.69 -15.17
N GLY A 73 -14.68 11.82 -15.88
CA GLY A 73 -14.77 13.17 -15.30
C GLY A 73 -16.20 13.66 -15.00
N ASP A 74 -17.22 12.85 -15.30
CA ASP A 74 -18.64 13.20 -15.18
C ASP A 74 -19.27 12.75 -13.86
N ARG A 75 -18.52 12.06 -12.98
CA ARG A 75 -19.02 11.51 -11.72
C ARG A 75 -17.95 11.47 -10.63
N PRO A 76 -18.34 11.47 -9.34
CA PRO A 76 -17.41 11.23 -8.25
C PRO A 76 -16.68 9.88 -8.40
N PHE A 77 -15.41 9.85 -7.97
CA PHE A 77 -14.64 8.62 -7.96
C PHE A 77 -15.16 7.65 -6.89
N GLU A 78 -15.49 6.44 -7.31
CA GLU A 78 -15.89 5.33 -6.45
C GLU A 78 -15.02 4.11 -6.74
N PHE A 79 -14.11 3.77 -5.82
CA PHE A 79 -13.09 2.74 -6.03
C PHE A 79 -13.65 1.42 -6.56
N GLY A 80 -14.63 0.82 -5.84
CA GLY A 80 -15.21 -0.46 -6.23
C GLY A 80 -15.90 -0.44 -7.59
N ALA A 81 -16.58 0.66 -7.93
CA ALA A 81 -17.24 0.83 -9.22
C ALA A 81 -16.21 0.97 -10.34
N ARG A 82 -15.16 1.77 -10.11
CA ARG A 82 -14.07 1.98 -11.06
C ARG A 82 -13.28 0.71 -11.32
N LEU A 83 -12.93 -0.04 -10.27
CA LEU A 83 -12.23 -1.31 -10.40
C LEU A 83 -13.06 -2.34 -11.19
N THR A 84 -14.37 -2.40 -10.93
CA THR A 84 -15.29 -3.27 -11.68
C THR A 84 -15.36 -2.91 -13.15
N GLU A 85 -15.41 -1.61 -13.47
CA GLU A 85 -15.39 -1.13 -14.85
C GLU A 85 -14.11 -1.56 -15.57
N LEU A 86 -12.95 -1.37 -14.95
CA LEU A 86 -11.67 -1.76 -15.53
C LEU A 86 -11.57 -3.28 -15.76
N ILE A 87 -11.98 -4.08 -14.76
CA ILE A 87 -11.98 -5.55 -14.87
C ILE A 87 -12.84 -6.00 -16.06
N ARG A 88 -14.05 -5.44 -16.21
CA ARG A 88 -14.96 -5.81 -17.30
C ARG A 88 -14.48 -5.33 -18.66
N ARG A 89 -14.10 -4.05 -18.77
CA ARG A 89 -13.64 -3.41 -20.01
C ARG A 89 -12.43 -4.14 -20.58
N HIS A 90 -11.47 -4.42 -19.71
CA HIS A 90 -10.21 -5.05 -20.09
C HIS A 90 -10.27 -6.58 -20.08
N ARG A 91 -11.38 -7.19 -19.63
CA ARG A 91 -11.55 -8.65 -19.48
C ARG A 91 -10.45 -9.27 -18.60
N VAL A 92 -10.26 -8.71 -17.41
CA VAL A 92 -9.24 -9.18 -16.47
C VAL A 92 -9.75 -10.43 -15.74
N SER A 93 -9.09 -11.57 -15.97
CA SER A 93 -9.36 -12.85 -15.33
C SER A 93 -8.49 -13.08 -14.08
N ARG A 94 -7.19 -12.74 -14.18
CA ARG A 94 -6.21 -12.83 -13.11
C ARG A 94 -5.62 -11.46 -12.84
N LEU A 95 -5.99 -10.90 -11.70
CA LEU A 95 -5.61 -9.54 -11.30
C LEU A 95 -4.46 -9.59 -10.31
N LEU A 96 -3.46 -8.73 -10.47
CA LEU A 96 -2.64 -8.20 -9.40
C LEU A 96 -2.95 -6.71 -9.29
N TYR A 97 -3.63 -6.29 -8.22
CA TYR A 97 -3.85 -4.90 -7.88
C TYR A 97 -2.76 -4.43 -6.90
N VAL A 98 -2.17 -3.26 -7.15
CA VAL A 98 -1.20 -2.62 -6.27
C VAL A 98 -1.53 -1.14 -6.16
N GLY A 99 -1.73 -0.64 -4.93
CA GLY A 99 -1.89 0.80 -4.69
C GLY A 99 -0.62 1.59 -5.04
N ALA A 100 -0.75 2.85 -5.43
CA ALA A 100 0.39 3.67 -5.89
C ALA A 100 1.53 3.82 -4.87
N GLY A 101 1.19 3.84 -3.58
CA GLY A 101 2.16 3.92 -2.48
C GLY A 101 2.63 2.56 -1.96
N ALA A 102 2.01 1.47 -2.42
CA ALA A 102 2.10 0.18 -1.76
C ALA A 102 3.43 -0.53 -2.05
N ALA A 103 4.01 -1.09 -0.99
CA ALA A 103 5.18 -1.96 -1.03
C ALA A 103 6.38 -1.42 -1.85
N PRO A 104 6.80 -0.14 -1.69
CA PRO A 104 7.80 0.49 -2.55
C PRO A 104 9.22 -0.09 -2.37
N LEU A 105 9.41 -0.92 -1.34
CA LEU A 105 10.66 -1.61 -1.03
C LEU A 105 10.67 -3.06 -1.54
N MET A 106 9.57 -3.59 -2.09
CA MET A 106 9.57 -4.89 -2.74
C MET A 106 10.52 -4.88 -3.94
N SER A 107 11.45 -5.83 -3.96
CA SER A 107 12.36 -6.05 -5.08
C SER A 107 11.68 -6.84 -6.19
N THR A 108 12.27 -6.86 -7.38
CA THR A 108 11.86 -7.73 -8.50
C THR A 108 11.76 -9.20 -8.06
N ALA A 109 12.75 -9.71 -7.32
CA ALA A 109 12.73 -11.08 -6.79
C ALA A 109 11.58 -11.30 -5.79
N GLY A 110 11.24 -10.29 -4.98
CA GLY A 110 10.09 -10.34 -4.07
C GLY A 110 8.77 -10.45 -4.84
N TRP A 111 8.58 -9.63 -5.87
CA TRP A 111 7.39 -9.70 -6.72
C TRP A 111 7.32 -10.99 -7.54
N GLU A 112 8.46 -11.49 -8.01
CA GLU A 112 8.52 -12.80 -8.68
C GLU A 112 8.06 -13.92 -7.74
N ALA A 113 8.47 -13.90 -6.47
CA ALA A 113 8.01 -14.87 -5.49
C ALA A 113 6.49 -14.77 -5.26
N VAL A 114 5.94 -13.55 -5.17
CA VAL A 114 4.48 -13.32 -5.05
C VAL A 114 3.74 -13.88 -6.26
N LEU A 115 4.20 -13.58 -7.47
CA LEU A 115 3.59 -14.03 -8.73
C LEU A 115 3.72 -15.54 -8.93
N THR A 116 4.83 -16.13 -8.50
CA THR A 116 5.04 -17.59 -8.51
C THR A 116 4.09 -18.27 -7.56
N ALA A 117 3.94 -17.76 -6.33
CA ALA A 117 2.96 -18.29 -5.40
C ALA A 117 1.54 -18.12 -5.95
N PHE A 118 1.18 -16.94 -6.47
CA PHE A 118 -0.15 -16.70 -7.05
C PHE A 118 -0.45 -17.61 -8.24
N ALA A 119 0.56 -18.09 -8.96
CA ALA A 119 0.39 -19.03 -10.06
C ALA A 119 -0.31 -20.33 -9.65
N GLU A 120 -0.10 -20.76 -8.42
CA GLU A 120 -0.67 -21.99 -7.85
C GLU A 120 -2.14 -21.81 -7.43
N ILE A 121 -2.66 -20.58 -7.43
CA ILE A 121 -4.02 -20.26 -7.02
C ILE A 121 -4.92 -20.23 -8.26
N GLU A 122 -5.68 -21.30 -8.49
CA GLU A 122 -6.72 -21.33 -9.53
C GLU A 122 -7.92 -20.46 -9.14
N VAL A 123 -8.40 -20.63 -7.90
CA VAL A 123 -9.50 -19.87 -7.30
C VAL A 123 -9.09 -19.42 -5.90
N GLY A 124 -9.01 -18.12 -5.67
CA GLY A 124 -8.63 -17.53 -4.40
C GLY A 124 -7.93 -16.18 -4.52
N LEU A 125 -7.32 -15.75 -3.41
CA LEU A 125 -6.57 -14.50 -3.34
C LEU A 125 -5.26 -14.64 -2.55
N LEU A 126 -4.29 -13.79 -2.90
CA LEU A 126 -3.03 -13.59 -2.20
C LEU A 126 -2.87 -12.10 -1.87
N THR A 127 -2.67 -11.74 -0.61
CA THR A 127 -2.56 -10.32 -0.19
C THR A 127 -1.49 -10.12 0.87
N ASN A 128 -0.96 -8.91 1.04
CA ASN A 128 -0.10 -8.58 2.17
C ASN A 128 -0.83 -8.57 3.51
N ASN A 129 -2.12 -8.23 3.53
CA ASN A 129 -2.87 -8.07 4.77
C ASN A 129 -4.38 -8.28 4.56
N LEU A 130 -4.90 -9.34 5.16
CA LEU A 130 -6.31 -9.73 5.06
C LEU A 130 -7.29 -8.64 5.56
N HIS A 131 -6.88 -7.79 6.49
CA HIS A 131 -7.76 -6.79 7.13
C HIS A 131 -7.60 -5.38 6.58
N SER A 132 -6.62 -5.15 5.72
CA SER A 132 -6.33 -3.85 5.09
C SER A 132 -5.34 -4.11 3.97
N SER A 133 -5.82 -4.47 2.80
CA SER A 133 -4.97 -4.80 1.65
C SER A 133 -4.48 -3.56 0.93
N ASP A 134 -3.16 -3.41 0.81
CA ASP A 134 -2.53 -2.36 -0.01
C ASP A 134 -2.17 -2.93 -1.40
N TRP A 135 -2.01 -4.25 -1.47
CA TRP A 135 -1.99 -5.01 -2.72
C TRP A 135 -2.64 -6.37 -2.57
N ILE A 136 -3.17 -6.89 -3.68
CA ILE A 136 -3.89 -8.16 -3.72
C ILE A 136 -3.83 -8.77 -5.12
N ALA A 137 -3.54 -10.06 -5.19
CA ALA A 137 -3.72 -10.88 -6.38
C ALA A 137 -4.99 -11.73 -6.23
N VAL A 138 -5.85 -11.77 -7.26
CA VAL A 138 -7.17 -12.42 -7.22
C VAL A 138 -7.43 -13.19 -8.52
N ALA A 139 -7.94 -14.41 -8.38
CA ALA A 139 -8.48 -15.20 -9.49
C ALA A 139 -9.72 -15.99 -9.03
N PRO A 140 -10.83 -16.02 -9.79
CA PRO A 140 -11.15 -15.14 -10.91
C PRO A 140 -11.42 -13.69 -10.42
N ALA A 141 -10.86 -12.70 -11.12
CA ALA A 141 -11.01 -11.29 -10.75
C ALA A 141 -12.44 -10.76 -10.98
N GLU A 142 -13.21 -11.41 -11.86
CA GLU A 142 -14.60 -11.08 -12.18
C GLU A 142 -15.50 -11.08 -10.93
N VAL A 143 -15.16 -11.86 -9.91
CA VAL A 143 -15.87 -11.92 -8.61
C VAL A 143 -15.99 -10.55 -7.95
N ILE A 144 -15.00 -9.66 -8.15
CA ILE A 144 -14.99 -8.30 -7.61
C ILE A 144 -16.22 -7.51 -8.08
N SER A 145 -16.72 -7.79 -9.28
CA SER A 145 -17.85 -7.08 -9.90
C SER A 145 -19.16 -7.19 -9.13
N ALA A 146 -19.28 -8.13 -8.19
CA ALA A 146 -20.47 -8.31 -7.35
C ALA A 146 -20.45 -7.48 -6.07
N TYR A 147 -19.31 -6.87 -5.70
CA TYR A 147 -19.12 -6.18 -4.43
C TYR A 147 -18.78 -4.67 -4.49
N PRO A 148 -19.01 -3.88 -5.57
CA PRO A 148 -18.64 -2.47 -5.60
C PRO A 148 -19.04 -1.65 -4.36
N PRO A 149 -20.28 -1.74 -3.82
CA PRO A 149 -20.69 -0.96 -2.65
C PRO A 149 -19.97 -1.34 -1.36
N ARG A 150 -19.32 -2.51 -1.33
CA ARG A 150 -18.55 -3.02 -0.19
C ARG A 150 -17.08 -2.60 -0.26
N LEU A 151 -16.66 -1.98 -1.35
CA LEU A 151 -15.28 -1.59 -1.64
C LEU A 151 -15.16 -0.06 -1.77
N PRO A 152 -15.27 0.69 -0.65
CA PRO A 152 -15.06 2.14 -0.67
C PRO A 152 -13.59 2.49 -0.97
N THR A 153 -12.65 1.61 -0.60
CA THR A 153 -11.22 1.66 -0.90
C THR A 153 -10.70 0.25 -1.15
N ASP A 154 -9.43 0.14 -1.56
CA ASP A 154 -8.71 -1.13 -1.71
C ASP A 154 -8.51 -1.88 -0.40
N ASN A 155 -8.39 -1.17 0.74
CA ASN A 155 -8.14 -1.80 2.04
C ASN A 155 -9.19 -2.88 2.41
N ALA A 156 -10.43 -2.75 1.95
CA ALA A 156 -11.50 -3.70 2.23
C ALA A 156 -11.47 -4.96 1.37
N MET A 157 -10.75 -4.96 0.23
CA MET A 157 -10.85 -5.98 -0.81
C MET A 157 -10.59 -7.39 -0.28
N ALA A 158 -9.46 -7.63 0.38
CA ALA A 158 -9.11 -8.96 0.83
C ALA A 158 -10.14 -9.54 1.80
N TRP A 159 -10.63 -8.73 2.74
CA TRP A 159 -11.63 -9.14 3.71
C TRP A 159 -12.96 -9.47 3.06
N VAL A 160 -13.47 -8.57 2.20
CA VAL A 160 -14.77 -8.73 1.52
C VAL A 160 -14.74 -9.97 0.61
N LEU A 161 -13.71 -10.12 -0.22
CA LEU A 161 -13.60 -11.25 -1.13
C LEU A 161 -13.45 -12.58 -0.38
N HIS A 162 -12.73 -12.59 0.74
CA HIS A 162 -12.61 -13.79 1.55
C HIS A 162 -13.90 -14.15 2.29
N ARG A 163 -14.53 -13.17 2.95
CA ARG A 163 -15.61 -13.41 3.91
C ARG A 163 -17.00 -13.37 3.28
N GLU A 164 -17.20 -12.52 2.29
CA GLU A 164 -18.49 -12.34 1.61
C GLU A 164 -18.52 -13.15 0.30
N ALA A 165 -17.43 -13.15 -0.48
CA ALA A 165 -17.34 -13.92 -1.73
C ALA A 165 -16.83 -15.37 -1.60
N GLY A 166 -16.41 -15.77 -0.39
CA GLY A 166 -15.99 -17.14 -0.10
C GLY A 166 -14.65 -17.55 -0.74
N LEU A 167 -13.84 -16.61 -1.23
CA LEU A 167 -12.55 -16.93 -1.83
C LEU A 167 -11.54 -17.40 -0.76
N PRO A 168 -10.83 -18.52 -0.97
CA PRO A 168 -9.71 -18.89 -0.11
C PRO A 168 -8.65 -17.79 -0.11
N ALA A 169 -8.23 -17.37 1.07
CA ALA A 169 -7.23 -16.31 1.24
C ALA A 169 -5.90 -16.90 1.72
N ARG A 170 -4.82 -16.57 1.01
CA ARG A 170 -3.44 -16.75 1.50
C ARG A 170 -2.87 -15.37 1.83
N VAL A 171 -2.29 -15.23 3.02
CA VAL A 171 -1.64 -13.98 3.44
C VAL A 171 -0.14 -14.11 3.24
N TRP A 172 0.45 -13.17 2.53
CA TRP A 172 1.89 -13.13 2.28
C TRP A 172 2.66 -12.86 3.58
N PRO A 173 3.86 -13.43 3.76
CA PRO A 173 4.67 -13.17 4.94
C PRO A 173 4.92 -11.68 5.16
N ARG A 174 4.81 -11.27 6.43
CA ARG A 174 5.02 -9.89 6.85
C ARG A 174 6.51 -9.54 6.78
N SER A 175 6.82 -8.45 6.10
CA SER A 175 8.12 -7.79 6.13
C SER A 175 7.93 -6.29 5.93
N THR A 176 8.95 -5.48 6.21
CA THR A 176 8.93 -4.05 5.86
C THR A 176 8.64 -3.86 4.36
N ALA A 177 9.17 -4.75 3.51
CA ALA A 177 8.95 -4.66 2.08
C ALA A 177 7.49 -4.90 1.69
N SER A 178 6.83 -5.91 2.27
CA SER A 178 5.46 -6.28 1.90
C SER A 178 4.38 -5.40 2.54
N LEU A 179 4.70 -4.70 3.64
CA LEU A 179 3.74 -3.94 4.44
C LEU A 179 3.91 -2.42 4.38
N LEU A 180 5.05 -1.88 3.96
CA LEU A 180 5.22 -0.44 3.92
C LEU A 180 4.32 0.17 2.84
N ASP A 181 3.55 1.18 3.21
CA ASP A 181 2.73 1.99 2.33
C ASP A 181 3.06 3.48 2.55
N LEU A 182 2.83 4.31 1.55
CA LEU A 182 3.20 5.73 1.55
C LEU A 182 1.98 6.64 1.72
N ASP A 183 1.43 6.70 2.92
CA ASP A 183 0.25 7.54 3.23
C ASP A 183 0.62 9.00 3.54
N THR A 184 1.76 9.20 4.21
CA THR A 184 2.13 10.49 4.77
C THR A 184 3.55 10.92 4.40
N PRO A 185 3.87 12.23 4.54
CA PRO A 185 5.25 12.70 4.40
C PRO A 185 6.26 11.97 5.29
N VAL A 186 5.84 11.50 6.47
CA VAL A 186 6.71 10.76 7.38
C VAL A 186 7.03 9.37 6.83
N ASP A 187 6.06 8.68 6.22
CA ASP A 187 6.29 7.39 5.58
C ASP A 187 7.29 7.51 4.44
N ALA A 188 7.17 8.57 3.63
CA ALA A 188 8.11 8.87 2.56
C ALA A 188 9.53 9.15 3.10
N LEU A 189 9.67 9.93 4.18
CA LEU A 189 10.97 10.19 4.83
C LEU A 189 11.59 8.92 5.44
N ILE A 190 10.78 8.01 5.96
CA ILE A 190 11.23 6.70 6.46
C ILE A 190 11.67 5.81 5.29
N ALA A 191 10.83 5.70 4.26
CA ALA A 191 11.08 4.88 3.07
C ALA A 191 12.39 5.30 2.39
N ALA A 192 12.60 6.60 2.16
CA ALA A 192 13.80 7.12 1.50
C ALA A 192 15.11 6.81 2.25
N GLN A 193 15.06 6.50 3.54
CA GLN A 193 16.23 6.10 4.33
C GLN A 193 16.47 4.59 4.36
N HIS A 194 15.55 3.79 3.83
CA HIS A 194 15.71 2.34 3.80
C HIS A 194 16.75 1.92 2.75
N PRO A 195 17.69 0.98 3.01
CA PRO A 195 18.71 0.58 2.05
C PRO A 195 18.15 0.07 0.70
N GLN A 196 16.97 -0.54 0.71
CA GLN A 196 16.32 -1.07 -0.50
C GLN A 196 15.43 -0.05 -1.24
N ALA A 197 15.35 1.20 -0.78
CA ALA A 197 14.52 2.20 -1.46
C ALA A 197 15.05 2.52 -2.87
N PRO A 198 14.18 2.57 -3.89
CA PRO A 198 14.58 2.93 -5.24
C PRO A 198 15.21 4.32 -5.28
N ALA A 199 16.17 4.52 -6.19
CA ALA A 199 16.86 5.80 -6.36
C ALA A 199 15.87 6.93 -6.69
N ALA A 200 14.92 6.68 -7.60
CA ALA A 200 13.88 7.63 -7.98
C ALA A 200 13.00 8.05 -6.78
N LEU A 201 12.66 7.12 -5.88
CA LEU A 201 11.92 7.45 -4.65
C LEU A 201 12.75 8.35 -3.73
N ARG A 202 14.03 8.03 -3.51
CA ARG A 202 14.90 8.88 -2.68
C ARG A 202 15.03 10.28 -3.25
N GLU A 203 15.19 10.39 -4.57
CA GLU A 203 15.31 11.66 -5.25
C GLU A 203 14.03 12.48 -5.15
N ALA A 204 12.87 11.85 -5.41
CA ALA A 204 11.56 12.49 -5.26
C ALA A 204 11.34 13.05 -3.84
N VAL A 205 11.73 12.28 -2.81
CA VAL A 205 11.67 12.74 -1.42
C VAL A 205 12.68 13.86 -1.15
N ALA A 206 13.92 13.76 -1.66
CA ALA A 206 14.93 14.80 -1.47
C ALA A 206 14.50 16.16 -2.05
N ARG A 207 13.86 16.17 -3.23
CA ARG A 207 13.35 17.38 -3.88
C ARG A 207 12.27 18.11 -3.07
N THR A 208 11.65 17.47 -2.09
CA THR A 208 10.66 18.12 -1.21
C THR A 208 11.29 19.12 -0.25
N GLY A 209 12.57 18.94 0.08
CA GLY A 209 13.25 19.69 1.13
C GLY A 209 12.75 19.40 2.57
N TRP A 210 11.92 18.37 2.77
CA TRP A 210 11.45 17.99 4.10
C TRP A 210 12.60 17.54 5.00
N ASP A 211 12.56 17.91 6.29
CA ASP A 211 13.62 17.59 7.24
C ASP A 211 13.54 16.13 7.75
N PRO A 212 14.50 15.25 7.41
CA PRO A 212 14.55 13.87 7.91
C PRO A 212 15.16 13.75 9.32
N SER A 213 15.54 14.85 9.99
CA SER A 213 16.28 14.81 11.27
C SER A 213 15.57 13.98 12.34
N ARG A 214 14.24 14.08 12.44
CA ARG A 214 13.45 13.32 13.42
C ARG A 214 13.55 11.81 13.18
N VAL A 215 13.42 11.38 11.92
CA VAL A 215 13.56 9.97 11.53
C VAL A 215 14.97 9.48 11.85
N ARG A 216 16.02 10.25 11.51
CA ARG A 216 17.41 9.89 11.82
C ARG A 216 17.65 9.75 13.32
N ARG A 217 17.13 10.68 14.15
CA ARG A 217 17.25 10.58 15.61
C ARG A 217 16.60 9.32 16.17
N ILE A 218 15.41 8.95 15.68
CA ILE A 218 14.74 7.71 16.08
C ILE A 218 15.58 6.51 15.66
N GLN A 219 16.11 6.48 14.43
CA GLN A 219 16.97 5.41 13.98
C GLN A 219 18.26 5.27 14.80
N THR A 220 18.88 6.38 15.20
CA THR A 220 20.03 6.36 16.12
C THR A 220 19.63 5.76 17.47
N LEU A 221 18.52 6.22 18.05
CA LEU A 221 18.00 5.68 19.32
C LEU A 221 17.78 4.17 19.26
N LEU A 222 17.16 3.68 18.18
CA LEU A 222 16.92 2.25 17.96
C LEU A 222 18.20 1.42 17.86
N ARG A 223 19.33 2.03 17.48
CA ARG A 223 20.65 1.39 17.36
C ARG A 223 21.55 1.58 18.58
N THR A 224 21.11 2.33 19.59
CA THR A 224 21.88 2.60 20.80
C THR A 224 21.37 1.73 21.95
N PRO A 225 22.10 0.67 22.35
CA PRO A 225 21.69 -0.22 23.44
C PRO A 225 21.42 0.55 24.74
N GLY A 226 20.40 0.14 25.49
CA GLY A 226 19.99 0.84 26.71
C GLY A 226 19.29 2.18 26.47
N SER A 227 18.91 2.50 25.23
CA SER A 227 18.02 3.64 25.00
C SER A 227 16.60 3.35 25.52
N ARG A 228 15.78 4.40 25.64
CA ARG A 228 14.38 4.29 26.07
C ARG A 228 13.45 4.79 24.97
N LEU A 229 12.43 4.02 24.64
CA LEU A 229 11.42 4.38 23.64
C LEU A 229 10.01 4.18 24.20
N ILE A 230 9.12 5.11 23.92
CA ILE A 230 7.68 4.95 24.13
C ILE A 230 7.03 4.78 22.76
N LEU A 231 6.30 3.67 22.58
CA LEU A 231 5.38 3.48 21.46
C LEU A 231 3.97 3.79 21.95
N ALA A 232 3.23 4.65 21.26
CA ALA A 232 1.90 5.07 21.65
C ALA A 232 0.95 5.12 20.44
N GLY A 233 -0.34 4.84 20.68
CA GLY A 233 -1.39 4.87 19.67
C GLY A 233 -1.79 3.47 19.22
N ARG A 234 -2.15 3.30 17.94
CA ARG A 234 -2.64 2.03 17.37
C ARG A 234 -1.54 1.01 17.09
N VAL A 235 -0.71 0.69 18.10
CA VAL A 235 0.47 -0.18 17.96
C VAL A 235 0.04 -1.64 17.75
N PRO A 236 0.29 -2.25 16.58
CA PRO A 236 0.00 -3.68 16.39
C PRO A 236 1.02 -4.55 17.13
N SER A 237 0.58 -5.73 17.60
CA SER A 237 1.43 -6.66 18.34
C SER A 237 2.69 -7.07 17.57
N TRP A 238 2.59 -7.23 16.25
CA TRP A 238 3.73 -7.59 15.40
C TRP A 238 4.81 -6.49 15.36
N ALA A 239 4.44 -5.21 15.47
CA ALA A 239 5.41 -4.11 15.45
C ALA A 239 6.21 -4.06 16.76
N TRP A 240 5.55 -4.32 17.90
CA TRP A 240 6.25 -4.55 19.17
C TRP A 240 7.23 -5.71 19.03
N VAL A 241 6.74 -6.88 18.59
CA VAL A 241 7.58 -8.09 18.50
C VAL A 241 8.80 -7.87 17.61
N ALA A 242 8.63 -7.14 16.49
CA ALA A 242 9.75 -6.76 15.63
C ALA A 242 10.75 -5.86 16.38
N LEU A 243 10.27 -4.86 17.12
CA LEU A 243 11.14 -3.96 17.89
C LEU A 243 11.98 -4.73 18.92
N GLU A 244 11.37 -5.58 19.74
CA GLU A 244 12.08 -6.37 20.77
C GLU A 244 13.11 -7.32 20.16
N ARG A 245 12.84 -7.86 18.97
CA ARG A 245 13.77 -8.76 18.27
C ARG A 245 14.99 -8.03 17.70
N HIS A 246 14.85 -6.76 17.36
CA HIS A 246 15.84 -6.03 16.57
C HIS A 246 16.52 -4.87 17.31
N ALA A 247 16.00 -4.43 18.45
CA ALA A 247 16.55 -3.32 19.22
C ALA A 247 16.78 -3.71 20.69
N GLN A 248 17.98 -3.45 21.20
CA GLN A 248 18.35 -3.67 22.61
C GLN A 248 18.01 -2.46 23.47
N ILE A 249 16.73 -2.07 23.47
CA ILE A 249 16.24 -0.85 24.14
C ILE A 249 15.17 -1.18 25.17
N TRP A 250 14.94 -0.26 26.11
CA TRP A 250 13.79 -0.34 27.01
C TRP A 250 12.56 0.28 26.37
N THR A 251 11.54 -0.54 26.15
CA THR A 251 10.30 -0.13 25.49
C THR A 251 9.16 0.02 26.49
N ARG A 252 8.39 1.11 26.41
CA ARG A 252 7.03 1.19 26.96
C ARG A 252 6.06 1.26 25.81
N VAL A 253 4.93 0.57 25.90
CA VAL A 253 3.93 0.59 24.84
C VAL A 253 2.55 0.86 25.40
N PHE A 254 1.90 1.86 24.81
CA PHE A 254 0.49 2.19 24.98
C PHE A 254 -0.20 1.84 23.67
N SER A 255 -0.72 0.61 23.57
CA SER A 255 -1.48 0.15 22.41
C SER A 255 -2.96 0.39 22.66
N GLU A 256 -3.56 1.28 21.87
CA GLU A 256 -4.91 1.78 22.09
C GLU A 256 -5.77 1.61 20.84
N GLU A 257 -7.06 1.35 21.03
CA GLU A 257 -8.12 1.56 20.04
C GLU A 257 -7.94 0.80 18.71
N ARG A 258 -7.30 -0.37 18.77
CA ARG A 258 -7.26 -1.32 17.65
C ARG A 258 -8.67 -1.79 17.29
N GLY A 259 -9.02 -1.71 16.00
CA GLY A 259 -10.36 -2.07 15.51
C GLY A 259 -11.44 -1.02 15.73
N MET A 260 -11.09 0.20 16.18
CA MET A 260 -12.07 1.29 16.40
C MET A 260 -12.87 1.69 15.14
N GLN A 261 -12.29 1.53 13.96
CA GLN A 261 -12.99 1.76 12.68
C GLN A 261 -13.96 0.61 12.38
N ALA A 262 -13.50 -0.64 12.48
CA ALA A 262 -14.33 -1.83 12.22
C ALA A 262 -15.52 -1.94 13.18
N SER A 263 -15.36 -1.51 14.43
CA SER A 263 -16.44 -1.45 15.44
C SER A 263 -17.31 -0.18 15.36
N ALA A 264 -17.03 0.71 14.41
CA ALA A 264 -17.63 2.04 14.26
C ALA A 264 -17.54 2.94 15.51
N ARG A 265 -16.79 2.56 16.54
CA ARG A 265 -16.55 3.37 17.76
C ARG A 265 -15.96 4.72 17.42
N MET A 266 -15.07 4.77 16.41
CA MET A 266 -14.51 6.03 15.92
C MET A 266 -15.59 6.98 15.41
N HIS A 267 -16.52 6.49 14.60
CA HIS A 267 -17.59 7.28 14.03
C HIS A 267 -18.57 7.77 15.11
N ARG A 268 -18.79 6.96 16.15
CA ARG A 268 -19.62 7.32 17.30
C ARG A 268 -18.92 8.22 18.34
N GLY A 269 -17.64 8.55 18.15
CA GLY A 269 -16.88 9.37 19.13
C GLY A 269 -16.57 8.64 20.45
N GLU A 270 -16.61 7.31 20.46
CA GLU A 270 -16.43 6.46 21.66
C GLU A 270 -14.97 6.07 21.92
N VAL A 271 -14.04 6.62 21.15
CA VAL A 271 -12.61 6.31 21.20
C VAL A 271 -11.96 7.15 22.27
N ARG A 272 -11.21 6.51 23.17
CA ARG A 272 -10.52 7.17 24.27
C ARG A 272 -9.01 6.91 24.14
N SER A 273 -8.19 7.90 24.48
CA SER A 273 -6.75 7.72 24.61
C SER A 273 -6.32 8.02 26.04
N LEU A 274 -5.74 7.02 26.69
CA LEU A 274 -5.07 7.11 27.99
C LEU A 274 -3.87 8.04 27.91
N VAL A 275 -3.13 8.02 26.79
CA VAL A 275 -2.01 8.94 26.56
C VAL A 275 -2.50 10.37 26.54
N TYR A 276 -3.58 10.66 25.81
CA TYR A 276 -4.18 11.99 25.83
C TYR A 276 -4.67 12.38 27.23
N ALA A 277 -5.35 11.48 27.95
CA ALA A 277 -5.82 11.74 29.30
C ALA A 277 -4.67 12.11 30.26
N TYR A 278 -3.50 11.48 30.12
CA TYR A 278 -2.31 11.76 30.93
C TYR A 278 -1.60 13.08 30.53
N LEU A 279 -1.82 13.59 29.32
CA LEU A 279 -1.26 14.87 28.87
C LEU A 279 -2.14 16.08 29.24
N GLN A 280 -3.38 15.85 29.66
CA GLN A 280 -4.32 16.90 30.10
C GLN A 280 -4.19 17.22 31.61
N THR A 281 -3.38 16.46 32.35
CA THR A 281 -3.06 16.69 33.77
C THR A 281 -1.79 17.52 33.92
#